data_AF-A0A5B0FNI0-F1
#
_entry.id   AF-A0A5B0FNI0-F1
#
_cell.length_a   1.000
_cell.length_b   1.000
_cell.length_c   1.000
_cell.angle_alpha   90.00
_cell.angle_beta   90.00
_cell.angle_gamma   90.00
#
_symmetry.space_group_name_H-M   'P 1'
#
loop_
_entity.id
_entity.type
_entity.pdbx_description
1 polymer ?
#
loop_
_entity_poly.entity_id
_entity_poly.type
_entity_poly.pdbx_seq_one_letter_code
_entity_poly.pdbx_strand_id
1 'polypeptide(L)'
;MQYVKIIEILALVIPLLIGASSSLVKGNRKWIIAIVAYFILKKWAIKAATDKAKSELQSAGGNNPNALATLYKQALNSSGYDWMFELDGTEEDLIYQLAAETTNYKAVFDSYKSQYNRDLTADLQKELSATEYQRFLTILNK
;
A
#
# COMPACT_ATOMS: atom_id res chain seq x y z
N MET A 1 13.56 -0.69 1.11
CA MET A 1 14.18 -0.28 2.40
C MET A 1 13.24 0.44 3.37
N GLN A 2 12.13 1.06 2.93
CA GLN A 2 11.21 1.74 3.85
C GLN A 2 10.31 0.78 4.66
N TYR A 3 9.89 -0.36 4.10
CA TYR A 3 9.01 -1.32 4.80
C TYR A 3 9.63 -1.97 6.04
N VAL A 4 10.91 -2.33 5.98
CA VAL A 4 11.63 -2.89 7.15
C VAL A 4 11.70 -1.86 8.28
N LYS A 5 11.94 -0.59 7.96
CA LYS A 5 11.91 0.51 8.93
C LYS A 5 10.51 0.73 9.52
N ILE A 6 9.44 0.57 8.74
CA ILE A 6 8.06 0.67 9.24
C ILE A 6 7.75 -0.49 10.21
N ILE A 7 8.19 -1.72 9.91
CA ILE A 7 8.03 -2.87 10.82
C ILE A 7 8.83 -2.67 12.11
N GLU A 8 10.05 -2.16 12.03
CA GLU A 8 10.88 -1.82 13.21
C GLU A 8 10.26 -0.70 14.06
N ILE A 9 9.74 0.35 13.42
CA ILE A 9 9.03 1.44 14.12
C ILE A 9 7.75 0.90 14.78
N LEU A 10 6.96 0.08 14.08
CA LEU A 10 5.76 -0.53 14.64
C LEU A 10 6.10 -1.47 15.80
N ALA A 11 7.19 -2.23 15.71
CA ALA A 11 7.69 -3.09 16.79
C ALA A 11 8.16 -2.31 18.03
N LEU A 12 8.58 -1.05 17.88
CA LEU A 12 8.94 -0.16 18.99
C LEU A 12 7.73 0.57 19.60
N VAL A 13 6.71 0.88 18.78
CA VAL A 13 5.51 1.61 19.23
C VAL A 13 4.54 0.69 19.98
N ILE A 14 4.45 -0.59 19.62
CA ILE A 14 3.56 -1.57 20.26
C ILE A 14 3.88 -1.75 21.77
N PRO A 15 5.15 -1.98 22.20
CA PRO A 15 5.50 -2.03 23.63
C PRO A 15 5.20 -0.74 24.39
N LEU A 16 5.35 0.41 23.75
CA LEU A 16 5.14 1.74 24.36
C LEU A 16 3.64 2.01 24.60
N LEU A 17 2.79 1.60 23.66
CA LEU A 17 1.32 1.60 23.82
C LEU A 17 0.84 0.61 24.89
N ILE A 18 1.47 -0.56 24.99
CA ILE A 18 1.17 -1.55 26.05
C ILE A 18 1.58 -1.02 27.43
N GLY A 19 2.74 -0.36 27.52
CA GLY A 19 3.23 0.31 28.74
C GLY A 19 2.31 1.46 29.19
N ALA A 20 1.86 2.31 28.26
CA ALA A 20 0.93 3.40 28.55
C ALA A 20 -0.48 2.92 28.92
N SER A 21 -0.95 1.82 28.30
CA SER A 21 -2.24 1.18 28.65
C SER A 21 -2.18 0.33 29.92
N SER A 22 -0.97 0.10 30.46
CA SER A 22 -0.75 -0.67 31.68
C SER A 22 -1.52 -0.12 32.90
N SER A 23 -1.71 1.19 32.95
CA SER A 23 -2.44 1.92 33.99
C SER A 23 -3.96 2.03 33.75
N LEU A 24 -4.44 1.84 32.52
CA LEU A 24 -5.84 2.13 32.15
C LEU A 24 -6.76 0.91 32.08
N VAL A 25 -6.25 -0.29 31.80
CA VAL A 25 -7.09 -1.50 31.65
C VAL A 25 -6.43 -2.68 32.34
N LYS A 26 -7.11 -3.44 33.20
CA LYS A 26 -6.52 -4.63 33.85
C LYS A 26 -6.80 -5.92 33.07
N GLY A 27 -5.87 -6.88 33.12
CA GLY A 27 -6.03 -8.22 32.53
C GLY A 27 -5.95 -8.28 31.00
N ASN A 28 -6.47 -9.37 30.42
CA ASN A 28 -6.31 -9.72 29.00
C ASN A 28 -6.95 -8.72 28.00
N ARG A 29 -7.79 -7.80 28.48
CA ARG A 29 -8.47 -6.78 27.65
C ARG A 29 -7.51 -5.77 27.01
N LYS A 30 -6.33 -5.56 27.59
CA LYS A 30 -5.27 -4.70 27.04
C LYS A 30 -4.79 -5.18 25.67
N TRP A 31 -4.67 -6.49 25.49
CA TRP A 31 -4.25 -7.08 24.22
C TRP A 31 -5.29 -6.86 23.13
N ILE A 32 -6.59 -6.97 23.46
CA ILE A 32 -7.68 -6.68 22.52
C ILE A 32 -7.63 -5.20 22.08
N ILE A 33 -7.45 -4.28 23.03
CA ILE A 33 -7.34 -2.85 22.73
C ILE A 33 -6.10 -2.54 21.88
N ALA A 34 -4.96 -3.15 22.21
CA ALA A 34 -3.73 -2.97 21.43
C ALA A 34 -3.88 -3.49 19.99
N ILE A 35 -4.52 -4.64 19.81
CA ILE A 35 -4.83 -5.21 18.50
C ILE A 35 -5.76 -4.27 17.71
N VAL A 36 -6.87 -3.83 18.30
CA VAL A 36 -7.81 -2.90 17.64
C VAL A 36 -7.14 -1.57 17.29
N ALA A 37 -6.35 -1.01 18.21
CA ALA A 37 -5.59 0.22 17.97
C ALA A 37 -4.60 0.07 16.81
N TYR A 38 -3.91 -1.08 16.71
CA TYR A 38 -3.03 -1.38 15.58
C TYR A 38 -3.76 -1.34 14.25
N PHE A 39 -4.94 -1.97 14.14
CA PHE A 39 -5.72 -1.96 12.90
C PHE A 39 -6.16 -0.55 12.48
N ILE A 40 -6.58 0.28 13.45
CA ILE A 40 -7.00 1.67 13.18
C ILE A 40 -5.81 2.52 12.75
N LEU A 41 -4.71 2.49 13.50
CA LEU A 41 -3.50 3.25 13.20
C LEU A 41 -2.93 2.87 11.83
N LYS A 42 -2.93 1.58 11.49
CA LYS A 42 -2.47 1.11 10.18
C LYS A 42 -3.34 1.65 9.04
N LYS A 43 -4.67 1.60 9.16
CA LYS A 43 -5.57 2.16 8.14
C LYS A 43 -5.34 3.67 7.96
N TRP A 44 -5.12 4.41 9.04
CA TRP A 44 -4.82 5.84 8.97
C TRP A 44 -3.48 6.12 8.28
N ALA A 45 -2.45 5.33 8.59
CA ALA A 45 -1.14 5.46 7.95
C ALA A 45 -1.19 5.19 6.44
N ILE A 46 -1.92 4.15 6.01
CA ILE A 46 -2.13 3.83 4.59
C ILE A 46 -2.85 4.98 3.87
N LYS A 47 -3.92 5.51 4.47
CA LYS A 47 -4.65 6.65 3.92
C LYS A 47 -3.75 7.88 3.78
N ALA A 48 -2.99 8.21 4.82
CA ALA A 48 -2.07 9.35 4.78
C ALA A 48 -0.97 9.18 3.72
N ALA A 49 -0.41 7.97 3.56
CA ALA A 49 0.56 7.68 2.51
C ALA A 49 -0.05 7.80 1.10
N THR A 50 -1.30 7.35 0.93
CA THR A 50 -2.05 7.45 -0.32
C THR A 50 -2.35 8.91 -0.68
N ASP A 51 -2.83 9.70 0.28
CA ASP A 51 -3.14 11.12 0.07
C ASP A 51 -1.88 11.92 -0.29
N LYS A 52 -0.76 11.62 0.39
CA LYS A 52 0.55 12.18 0.07
C LYS A 52 1.01 11.79 -1.34
N ALA A 53 0.89 10.52 -1.70
CA ALA A 53 1.25 10.04 -3.04
C ALA A 53 0.41 10.72 -4.13
N LYS A 54 -0.92 10.88 -3.93
CA LYS A 54 -1.78 11.62 -4.87
C LYS A 54 -1.32 13.07 -5.02
N SER A 55 -1.02 13.76 -3.91
CA SER A 55 -0.53 15.14 -3.92
C SER A 55 0.82 15.28 -4.65
N GLU A 56 1.74 14.36 -4.42
CA GLU A 56 3.05 14.34 -5.06
C GLU A 56 2.95 14.03 -6.57
N LEU A 57 2.04 13.13 -6.95
CA LEU A 57 1.78 12.83 -8.36
C LEU A 57 1.20 14.04 -9.10
N GLN A 58 0.22 14.72 -8.48
CA GLN A 58 -0.39 15.93 -9.04
C GLN A 58 0.63 17.06 -9.17
N SER A 59 1.47 17.26 -8.16
CA SER A 59 2.51 18.31 -8.17
C SER A 59 3.62 18.04 -9.19
N ALA A 60 3.85 16.76 -9.52
CA ALA A 60 4.83 16.33 -10.53
C ALA A 60 4.24 16.21 -11.95
N GLY A 61 3.00 16.63 -12.17
CA GLY A 61 2.33 16.54 -13.48
C GLY A 61 2.23 15.10 -14.01
N GLY A 62 1.96 14.13 -13.13
CA GLY A 62 1.85 12.70 -13.48
C GLY A 62 3.19 11.96 -13.52
N ASN A 63 4.34 12.64 -13.38
CA ASN A 63 5.65 12.01 -13.53
C ASN A 63 6.38 11.78 -12.20
N ASN A 64 5.80 10.96 -11.31
CA ASN A 64 6.44 10.58 -10.05
C ASN A 64 6.39 9.06 -9.80
N PRO A 65 7.49 8.33 -10.05
CA PRO A 65 7.54 6.88 -9.89
C PRO A 65 7.27 6.38 -8.48
N ASN A 66 7.67 7.13 -7.45
CA ASN A 66 7.46 6.72 -6.06
C ASN A 66 5.98 6.84 -5.65
N ALA A 67 5.34 7.93 -6.09
CA ALA A 67 3.92 8.14 -5.90
C ALA A 67 3.10 7.08 -6.65
N LEU A 68 3.40 6.85 -7.93
CA LEU A 68 2.76 5.81 -8.73
C LEU A 68 2.91 4.43 -8.10
N ALA A 69 4.10 4.05 -7.62
CA ALA A 69 4.31 2.78 -6.95
C ALA A 69 3.43 2.62 -5.70
N THR A 70 3.24 3.69 -4.93
CA THR A 70 2.35 3.70 -3.76
C THR A 70 0.89 3.52 -4.16
N LEU A 71 0.46 4.21 -5.22
CA LEU A 71 -0.91 4.13 -5.71
C LEU A 71 -1.23 2.77 -6.34
N TYR A 72 -0.27 2.16 -7.06
CA TYR A 72 -0.42 0.78 -7.54
C TYR A 72 -0.54 -0.20 -6.38
N LYS A 73 0.25 -0.05 -5.30
CA LYS A 73 0.13 -0.93 -4.12
C LYS A 73 -1.26 -0.82 -3.50
N GLN A 74 -1.79 0.40 -3.40
CA GLN A 74 -3.13 0.64 -2.86
C GLN A 74 -4.22 0.07 -3.76
N ALA A 75 -4.08 0.19 -5.08
CA ALA A 75 -5.06 -0.33 -6.04
C ALA A 75 -5.09 -1.87 -6.09
N LEU A 76 -3.92 -2.50 -5.90
CA LEU A 76 -3.78 -3.97 -5.85
C LEU A 76 -4.15 -4.56 -4.48
N ASN A 77 -4.24 -3.76 -3.43
CA ASN A 77 -4.55 -4.23 -2.08
C ASN A 77 -5.18 -3.09 -1.26
N SER A 78 -6.49 -2.92 -1.41
CA SER A 78 -7.24 -1.78 -0.87
C SER A 78 -7.25 -1.74 0.67
N SER A 79 -7.26 -2.90 1.32
CA SER A 79 -7.23 -3.11 2.77
C SER A 79 -5.84 -2.96 3.38
N GLY A 80 -4.79 -3.15 2.59
CA GLY A 80 -3.39 -3.17 3.02
C GLY A 80 -2.99 -4.39 3.87
N TYR A 81 -3.72 -5.50 3.79
CA TYR A 81 -3.35 -6.76 4.45
C TYR A 81 -3.07 -7.86 3.43
N ASP A 82 -1.84 -8.37 3.39
CA ASP A 82 -1.44 -9.39 2.43
C ASP A 82 -2.21 -10.72 2.62
N TRP A 83 -2.77 -10.98 3.80
CA TRP A 83 -3.61 -12.17 4.07
C TRP A 83 -5.09 -11.95 3.75
N MET A 84 -5.52 -10.72 3.44
CA MET A 84 -6.90 -10.40 3.02
C MET A 84 -7.03 -10.28 1.50
N PHE A 85 -5.99 -10.62 0.74
CA PHE A 85 -5.97 -10.54 -0.73
C PHE A 85 -7.20 -11.21 -1.37
N GLU A 86 -7.70 -12.31 -0.79
CA GLU A 86 -8.87 -13.06 -1.31
C GLU A 86 -10.24 -12.42 -0.98
N LEU A 87 -10.29 -11.43 -0.08
CA LEU A 87 -11.55 -10.87 0.45
C LEU A 87 -11.75 -9.39 0.14
N ASP A 88 -10.72 -8.70 -0.33
CA ASP A 88 -10.65 -7.23 -0.37
C ASP A 88 -10.60 -6.65 -1.80
N GLY A 89 -10.44 -7.52 -2.80
CA GLY A 89 -10.55 -7.15 -4.20
C GLY A 89 -9.42 -6.26 -4.70
N THR A 90 -9.50 -5.96 -5.99
CA THR A 90 -8.58 -5.09 -6.73
C THR A 90 -9.40 -3.93 -7.30
N GLU A 91 -8.81 -2.74 -7.35
CA GLU A 91 -9.44 -1.54 -7.93
C GLU A 91 -8.99 -1.40 -9.39
N GLU A 92 -9.55 -2.19 -10.32
CA GLU A 92 -9.06 -2.29 -11.70
C GLU A 92 -9.14 -0.95 -12.44
N ASP A 93 -10.20 -0.18 -12.21
CA ASP A 93 -10.36 1.16 -12.81
C ASP A 93 -9.26 2.13 -12.39
N LEU A 94 -8.80 2.04 -11.13
CA LEU A 94 -7.68 2.83 -10.65
C LEU A 94 -6.37 2.36 -11.30
N ILE A 95 -6.17 1.05 -11.46
CA ILE A 95 -5.00 0.52 -12.17
C ILE A 95 -4.93 1.06 -13.60
N TYR A 96 -6.06 1.11 -14.32
CA TYR A 96 -6.09 1.66 -15.68
C TYR A 96 -5.82 3.17 -15.72
N GLN A 97 -6.31 3.93 -14.75
CA GLN A 97 -5.98 5.36 -14.63
C GLN A 97 -4.49 5.54 -14.36
N LEU A 98 -3.90 4.78 -13.44
CA LEU A 98 -2.48 4.84 -13.14
C LEU A 98 -1.63 4.41 -14.34
N ALA A 99 -2.07 3.43 -15.12
CA ALA A 99 -1.42 3.03 -16.38
C ALA A 99 -1.37 4.20 -17.36
N ALA A 100 -2.46 4.96 -17.46
CA ALA A 100 -2.53 6.13 -18.31
C ALA A 100 -1.58 7.27 -17.85
N GLU A 101 -1.35 7.42 -16.54
CA GLU A 101 -0.41 8.39 -15.99
C GLU A 101 1.06 7.91 -16.06
N THR A 102 1.28 6.60 -16.22
CA THR A 102 2.62 6.01 -16.17
C THR A 102 3.37 6.21 -17.49
N THR A 103 4.33 7.13 -17.50
CA THR A 103 5.19 7.40 -18.66
C THR A 103 6.47 6.56 -18.69
N ASN A 104 6.97 6.13 -17.52
CA ASN A 104 8.15 5.29 -17.39
C ASN A 104 7.87 4.12 -16.45
N TYR A 105 7.34 3.02 -17.00
CA TYR A 105 6.97 1.84 -16.21
C TYR A 105 8.17 1.23 -15.48
N LYS A 106 9.37 1.22 -16.10
CA LYS A 106 10.57 0.68 -15.46
C LYS A 106 10.93 1.42 -14.17
N ALA A 107 10.82 2.76 -14.17
CA ALA A 107 11.07 3.54 -12.97
C ALA A 107 10.04 3.24 -11.87
N VAL A 108 8.76 3.11 -12.23
CA VAL A 108 7.70 2.74 -11.27
C VAL A 108 7.94 1.34 -10.69
N PHE A 109 8.29 0.39 -11.55
CA PHE A 109 8.66 -0.97 -11.15
C PHE A 109 9.82 -0.98 -10.16
N ASP A 110 10.91 -0.28 -10.46
CA ASP A 110 12.10 -0.22 -9.60
C ASP A 110 11.76 0.45 -8.24
N SER A 111 10.93 1.51 -8.26
CA SER A 111 10.39 2.14 -7.05
C SER A 111 9.52 1.18 -6.23
N TYR A 112 8.62 0.44 -6.86
CA TYR A 112 7.75 -0.53 -6.20
C TYR A 112 8.57 -1.63 -5.53
N LYS A 113 9.55 -2.19 -6.26
CA LYS A 113 10.46 -3.21 -5.72
C LYS A 113 11.27 -2.68 -4.54
N SER A 114 11.78 -1.46 -4.62
CA SER A 114 12.51 -0.83 -3.52
C SER A 114 11.65 -0.57 -2.28
N GLN A 115 10.40 -0.14 -2.46
CA GLN A 115 9.49 0.17 -1.37
C GLN A 115 8.98 -1.10 -0.68
N TYR A 116 8.48 -2.06 -1.47
CA TYR A 116 7.69 -3.20 -0.99
C TYR A 116 8.45 -4.53 -1.00
N ASN A 117 9.64 -4.61 -1.62
CA ASN A 117 10.35 -5.86 -1.88
C ASN A 117 9.49 -6.90 -2.64
N ARG A 118 8.69 -6.41 -3.58
CA ARG A 118 7.76 -7.18 -4.42
C ARG A 118 7.93 -6.81 -5.89
N ASP A 119 7.44 -7.67 -6.76
CA ASP A 119 7.46 -7.44 -8.20
C ASP A 119 6.09 -6.90 -8.65
N LEU A 120 6.06 -5.65 -9.15
CA LEU A 120 4.81 -5.00 -9.56
C LEU A 120 4.12 -5.77 -10.69
N THR A 121 4.89 -6.31 -11.63
CA THR A 121 4.35 -7.05 -12.77
C THR A 121 3.73 -8.37 -12.31
N ALA A 122 4.41 -9.10 -11.43
CA ALA A 122 3.87 -10.32 -10.86
C ALA A 122 2.60 -10.05 -10.04
N ASP A 123 2.57 -8.98 -9.26
CA ASP A 123 1.38 -8.60 -8.49
C ASP A 123 0.21 -8.22 -9.41
N LEU A 124 0.44 -7.45 -10.48
CA LEU A 124 -0.59 -7.14 -11.48
C LEU A 124 -1.13 -8.41 -12.18
N GLN A 125 -0.26 -9.35 -12.55
CA GLN A 125 -0.66 -10.60 -13.21
C GLN A 125 -1.40 -11.57 -12.28
N LYS A 126 -1.15 -11.48 -10.98
CA LYS A 126 -1.84 -12.28 -9.97
C LYS A 126 -3.26 -11.77 -9.74
N GLU A 127 -3.44 -10.45 -9.73
CA GLU A 127 -4.69 -9.81 -9.36
C GLU A 127 -5.62 -9.55 -10.54
N LEU A 128 -5.07 -9.30 -11.74
CA LEU A 128 -5.86 -9.07 -12.94
C LEU A 128 -6.05 -10.37 -13.72
N SER A 129 -7.24 -10.57 -14.29
CA SER A 129 -7.44 -11.59 -15.32
C SER A 129 -6.60 -11.30 -16.57
N ALA A 130 -6.45 -12.29 -17.44
CA ALA A 130 -5.69 -12.14 -18.69
C ALA A 130 -6.20 -10.97 -19.55
N THR A 131 -7.53 -10.79 -19.64
CA THR A 131 -8.15 -9.70 -20.41
C THR A 131 -7.88 -8.33 -19.78
N GLU A 132 -7.94 -8.24 -18.46
CA GLU A 132 -7.68 -7.01 -17.71
C GLU A 132 -6.20 -6.61 -17.77
N TYR A 133 -5.30 -7.59 -17.62
CA TYR A 133 -3.87 -7.35 -17.77
C TYR A 133 -3.51 -6.91 -19.19
N GLN A 134 -4.13 -7.49 -20.22
CA GLN A 134 -3.94 -7.05 -21.60
C GLN A 134 -4.45 -5.63 -21.84
N ARG A 135 -5.58 -5.26 -21.22
CA ARG A 135 -6.09 -3.88 -21.25
C ARG A 135 -5.11 -2.91 -20.57
N PHE A 136 -4.59 -3.27 -19.40
CA PHE A 136 -3.55 -2.52 -18.71
C PHE A 136 -2.34 -2.26 -19.61
N LEU A 137 -1.79 -3.30 -20.25
CA LEU A 137 -0.64 -3.16 -21.16
C LEU A 137 -0.95 -2.27 -22.37
N THR A 138 -2.16 -2.37 -22.92
CA THR A 138 -2.59 -1.53 -24.05
C THR A 138 -2.61 -0.05 -23.67
N ILE A 139 -3.08 0.28 -22.47
CA ILE A 139 -3.10 1.66 -21.96
C ILE A 139 -1.68 2.16 -21.64
N LEU A 140 -0.84 1.29 -21.08
CA LEU A 140 0.53 1.62 -20.69
C LEU A 140 1.44 1.90 -21.89
N ASN A 141 1.26 1.18 -22.99
CA ASN A 141 2.12 1.25 -24.19
C ASN A 141 1.64 2.25 -25.25
N LYS A 142 0.80 3.22 -24.85
CA LYS A 142 0.25 4.24 -25.74
C LYS A 142 1.29 5.24 -26.24
#